data_AF-A0A5C8SA30-F1
#
_entry.id   AF-A0A5C8SA30-F1
#
_cell.length_a   1.000
_cell.length_b   1.000
_cell.length_c   1.000
_cell.angle_alpha   90.00
_cell.angle_beta   90.00
_cell.angle_gamma   90.00
#
_symmetry.space_group_name_H-M   'P 1'
#
loop_
_entity.id
_entity.type
_entity.pdbx_description
1 polymer ?
#
loop_
_entity_poly.entity_id
_entity_poly.type
_entity_poly.pdbx_seq_one_letter_code
_entity_poly.pdbx_strand_id
1 'polypeptide(L)'
;MFRRAAPKGRLFLFQEPTKVAVNYLHGLETIELNDGLRPVQTIKSSVIGIVGTAPDADPALFPLNTPVALFADPIKANKLGAGGTLRDSVNAVYSQGSATVVVIRVTEGADLAHTWANVVGTVVAKTGAWALLKARPMLRLIPKILIAPGLTGARPSNGIVSANVGNGGAGYDQLTKVVFDAAPAAGRTAEGVVQVVGGEVTGLTITDPGFGYTAAPTATIVGAGAGATVTTTLGTVANPVGKVLEALAVRLRAVAFVDGPGTTYEAAISARSDFGSQRVMVIDPGVLVYDTAAAAYVNRPASGYAAGIQARVDKEKGFWYSFSNEEILNIGGPTRAVDFMYSDPDSEANQLNYNQVTTIIHDDGFRFWGLRNTGNDPLWAFMSVRRTADMIYESLEQAHRVFLDRPFNYALLDNIQNSVNAYLRQLRARGALINGTCMIDPTVNTKDTFVNGELIVDFDLEPPAPLEHLTFRARRNPNYYTDFIEEFASSVVA
;
A
#
# COMPACT_ATOMS: atom_id res chain seq x y z
N MET A 1 35.52 -80.97 19.23
CA MET A 1 34.15 -80.98 18.66
C MET A 1 33.53 -79.60 18.94
N PHE A 2 33.28 -78.83 17.88
CA PHE A 2 32.46 -77.61 17.74
C PHE A 2 32.54 -76.41 18.73
N ARG A 3 32.93 -75.26 18.14
CA ARG A 3 32.76 -73.86 18.59
C ARG A 3 31.30 -73.39 18.47
N ARG A 4 30.89 -72.42 19.32
CA ARG A 4 30.02 -71.24 19.04
C ARG A 4 30.02 -70.34 20.31
N ALA A 5 30.71 -69.20 20.37
CA ALA A 5 30.45 -67.87 19.79
C ALA A 5 29.20 -67.16 20.36
N ALA A 6 29.43 -66.19 21.25
CA ALA A 6 28.45 -65.30 21.90
C ALA A 6 27.99 -64.15 20.96
N PRO A 7 26.81 -63.53 21.18
CA PRO A 7 26.23 -62.56 20.26
C PRO A 7 26.83 -61.15 20.42
N LYS A 8 27.08 -60.51 19.27
CA LYS A 8 27.67 -59.18 19.10
C LYS A 8 26.67 -58.07 19.46
N GLY A 9 27.18 -57.05 20.16
CA GLY A 9 26.50 -55.78 20.39
C GLY A 9 26.23 -55.03 19.07
N ARG A 10 25.08 -54.39 18.99
CA ARG A 10 24.62 -53.59 17.86
C ARG A 10 25.23 -52.19 18.01
N LEU A 11 26.35 -51.95 17.34
CA LEU A 11 27.01 -50.65 17.25
C LEU A 11 26.16 -49.74 16.34
N PHE A 12 25.68 -48.63 16.88
CA PHE A 12 25.06 -47.57 16.08
C PHE A 12 26.14 -46.98 15.16
N LEU A 13 25.99 -47.22 13.85
CA LEU A 13 26.80 -46.58 12.82
C LEU A 13 26.46 -45.08 12.81
N PHE A 14 27.35 -44.26 13.39
CA PHE A 14 27.44 -42.86 12.99
C PHE A 14 27.81 -42.84 11.51
N GLN A 15 26.90 -42.34 10.68
CA GLN A 15 27.16 -42.12 9.26
C GLN A 15 28.23 -41.01 9.15
N GLU A 16 29.41 -41.37 8.63
CA GLU A 16 30.49 -40.42 8.35
C GLU A 16 29.96 -39.27 7.46
N PRO A 17 30.44 -38.02 7.64
CA PRO A 17 30.18 -36.96 6.68
C PRO A 17 30.68 -37.42 5.30
N THR A 18 29.88 -37.19 4.27
CA THR A 18 30.13 -37.56 2.88
C THR A 18 31.58 -37.29 2.48
N LYS A 19 32.40 -38.34 2.38
CA LYS A 19 33.72 -38.28 1.76
C LYS A 19 33.53 -37.86 0.30
N VAL A 20 33.91 -36.64 -0.01
CA VAL A 20 34.20 -36.22 -1.40
C VAL A 20 35.22 -37.21 -1.94
N ALA A 21 34.95 -37.82 -3.09
CA ALA A 21 35.85 -38.80 -3.69
C ALA A 21 37.18 -38.12 -4.06
N VAL A 22 38.18 -38.24 -3.19
CA VAL A 22 39.54 -37.76 -3.47
C VAL A 22 40.21 -38.81 -4.35
N ASN A 23 40.14 -38.62 -5.67
CA ASN A 23 41.06 -39.30 -6.58
C ASN A 23 42.47 -38.81 -6.26
N TYR A 24 43.45 -39.71 -6.22
CA TYR A 24 44.85 -39.37 -5.98
C TYR A 24 45.32 -38.31 -6.98
N LEU A 25 45.67 -37.13 -6.48
CA LEU A 25 46.17 -36.00 -7.25
C LEU A 25 47.57 -35.63 -6.76
N HIS A 26 48.55 -35.60 -7.68
CA HIS A 26 49.87 -35.04 -7.41
C HIS A 26 49.93 -33.61 -7.99
N GLY A 27 49.37 -32.63 -7.26
CA GLY A 27 49.26 -31.23 -7.68
C GLY A 27 48.53 -30.35 -6.66
N LEU A 28 48.33 -29.08 -6.99
CA LEU A 28 47.49 -28.13 -6.25
C LEU A 28 46.08 -28.13 -6.85
N GLU A 29 45.05 -28.35 -6.04
CA GLU A 29 43.65 -28.24 -6.44
C GLU A 29 42.98 -27.14 -5.63
N THR A 30 42.33 -26.21 -6.32
CA THR A 30 41.44 -25.22 -5.70
C THR A 30 40.02 -25.68 -5.95
N ILE A 31 39.33 -26.11 -4.91
CA ILE A 31 37.90 -26.40 -4.94
C ILE A 31 37.18 -25.14 -4.47
N GLU A 32 36.32 -24.58 -5.33
CA GLU A 32 35.49 -23.44 -4.96
C GLU A 32 34.32 -23.92 -4.08
N LEU A 33 34.41 -23.64 -2.78
CA LEU A 33 33.31 -23.86 -1.83
C LEU A 33 32.38 -22.64 -1.89
N ASN A 34 31.15 -22.86 -2.37
CA ASN A 34 30.15 -21.82 -2.58
C ASN A 34 29.10 -21.77 -1.45
N ASP A 35 29.51 -22.03 -0.21
CA ASP A 35 28.67 -22.17 1.00
C ASP A 35 28.64 -20.92 1.90
N GLY A 36 29.20 -19.80 1.43
CA GLY A 36 29.22 -18.55 2.18
C GLY A 36 27.85 -17.91 2.43
N LEU A 37 27.80 -17.06 3.48
CA LEU A 37 26.68 -16.19 3.82
C LEU A 37 26.25 -15.36 2.61
N ARG A 38 24.97 -15.47 2.24
CA ARG A 38 24.40 -14.66 1.15
C ARG A 38 23.78 -13.38 1.71
N PRO A 39 24.21 -12.19 1.25
CA PRO A 39 23.66 -10.94 1.75
C PRO A 39 22.25 -10.72 1.22
N VAL A 40 21.34 -10.31 2.10
CA VAL A 40 20.01 -9.83 1.71
C VAL A 40 20.14 -8.43 1.14
N GLN A 41 19.63 -8.22 -0.07
CA GLN A 41 19.55 -6.89 -0.67
C GLN A 41 18.14 -6.34 -0.51
N THR A 42 18.04 -5.04 -0.21
CA THR A 42 16.74 -4.37 -0.12
C THR A 42 16.15 -4.22 -1.51
N ILE A 43 14.87 -4.56 -1.66
CA ILE A 43 14.14 -4.36 -2.92
C ILE A 43 13.96 -2.87 -3.26
N LYS A 44 13.67 -2.58 -4.52
CA LYS A 44 13.39 -1.20 -4.97
C LYS A 44 12.07 -0.71 -4.36
N SER A 45 12.13 0.30 -3.49
CA SER A 45 10.96 0.88 -2.84
C SER A 45 10.23 1.94 -3.69
N SER A 46 10.92 2.55 -4.66
CA SER A 46 10.46 3.73 -5.42
C SER A 46 9.85 3.43 -6.80
N VAL A 47 9.28 2.24 -6.99
CA VAL A 47 8.54 1.92 -8.24
C VAL A 47 7.08 2.36 -8.08
N ILE A 48 6.66 3.32 -8.90
CA ILE A 48 5.30 3.89 -8.87
C ILE A 48 4.46 3.21 -9.95
N GLY A 49 3.27 2.72 -9.61
CA GLY A 49 2.27 2.21 -10.53
C GLY A 49 1.16 3.24 -10.73
N ILE A 50 0.98 3.69 -11.97
CA ILE A 50 -0.05 4.68 -12.35
C ILE A 50 -1.06 4.02 -13.27
N VAL A 51 -2.35 4.20 -12.96
CA VAL A 51 -3.46 3.77 -13.81
C VAL A 51 -4.26 5.01 -14.21
N GLY A 52 -4.55 5.18 -15.50
CA GLY A 52 -5.30 6.34 -15.98
C GLY A 52 -5.60 6.30 -17.46
N THR A 53 -6.24 7.37 -17.93
CA THR A 53 -6.63 7.53 -19.33
C THR A 53 -5.55 8.29 -20.11
N ALA A 54 -5.43 7.96 -21.39
CA ALA A 54 -4.60 8.71 -22.35
C ALA A 54 -5.15 8.44 -23.77
N PRO A 55 -6.19 9.14 -24.22
CA PRO A 55 -6.77 8.92 -25.55
C PRO A 55 -5.75 9.16 -26.67
N ASP A 56 -4.89 10.17 -26.52
CA ASP A 56 -3.92 10.60 -27.53
C ASP A 56 -2.60 9.82 -27.53
N ALA A 57 -2.45 8.81 -26.66
CA ALA A 57 -1.21 8.05 -26.57
C ALA A 57 -1.00 7.15 -27.79
N ASP A 58 0.26 7.04 -28.22
CA ASP A 58 0.66 6.09 -29.26
C ASP A 58 0.31 4.66 -28.82
N PRO A 59 -0.63 3.97 -29.50
CA PRO A 59 -1.10 2.65 -29.10
C PRO A 59 -0.04 1.55 -29.24
N ALA A 60 1.00 1.74 -30.05
CA ALA A 60 2.09 0.79 -30.17
C ALA A 60 3.06 0.89 -28.98
N LEU A 61 3.29 2.11 -28.48
CA LEU A 61 4.15 2.35 -27.31
C LEU A 61 3.42 2.14 -25.98
N PHE A 62 2.14 2.52 -25.93
CA PHE A 62 1.27 2.41 -24.77
C PHE A 62 -0.01 1.64 -25.12
N PRO A 63 0.10 0.30 -25.27
CA PRO A 63 -1.04 -0.56 -25.49
C PRO A 63 -1.98 -0.55 -24.27
N LEU A 64 -3.27 -0.68 -24.52
CA LEU A 64 -4.29 -0.73 -23.47
C LEU A 64 -4.07 -1.91 -22.51
N ASN A 65 -4.36 -1.70 -21.22
CA ASN A 65 -4.35 -2.73 -20.17
C ASN A 65 -3.01 -3.51 -20.05
N THR A 66 -1.92 -2.89 -20.48
CA THR A 66 -0.60 -3.49 -20.54
C THR A 66 0.39 -2.58 -19.81
N PRO A 67 1.16 -3.09 -18.83
CA PRO A 67 2.09 -2.27 -18.08
C PRO A 67 3.28 -1.86 -18.95
N VAL A 68 3.58 -0.56 -18.97
CA VAL A 68 4.74 0.00 -19.67
C VAL A 68 5.62 0.73 -18.66
N ALA A 69 6.90 0.34 -18.58
CA ALA A 69 7.88 1.04 -17.76
C ALA A 69 8.39 2.32 -18.44
N LEU A 70 8.49 3.37 -17.63
CA LEU A 70 9.18 4.63 -17.88
C LEU A 70 10.29 4.78 -16.83
N PHE A 71 11.55 4.78 -17.28
CA PHE A 71 12.71 4.89 -16.40
C PHE A 71 13.20 6.34 -16.34
N ALA A 72 12.38 7.23 -15.75
CA ALA A 72 12.63 8.67 -15.76
C ALA A 72 12.86 9.23 -17.19
N ASP A 73 12.06 8.76 -18.14
CA ASP A 73 12.16 9.13 -19.56
C ASP A 73 11.03 10.10 -19.94
N PRO A 74 11.29 11.42 -19.96
CA PRO A 74 10.29 12.42 -20.34
C PRO A 74 9.94 12.38 -21.83
N ILE A 75 10.84 11.91 -22.70
CA ILE A 75 10.61 11.83 -24.15
C ILE A 75 9.56 10.76 -24.43
N LYS A 76 9.73 9.58 -23.83
CA LYS A 76 8.73 8.51 -23.92
C LYS A 76 7.43 8.87 -23.22
N ALA A 77 7.49 9.55 -22.07
CA ALA A 77 6.29 10.05 -21.38
C ALA A 77 5.48 11.03 -22.24
N ASN A 78 6.14 11.89 -23.04
CA ASN A 78 5.46 12.82 -23.94
C ASN A 78 4.62 12.12 -25.02
N LYS A 79 4.92 10.84 -25.34
CA LYS A 79 4.13 10.01 -26.26
C LYS A 79 2.81 9.49 -25.65
N LEU A 80 2.51 9.82 -24.39
CA LEU A 80 1.19 9.64 -23.80
C LEU A 80 0.14 10.63 -24.35
N GLY A 81 0.58 11.71 -25.03
CA GLY A 81 -0.33 12.70 -25.59
C GLY A 81 -0.91 13.65 -24.55
N ALA A 82 -1.62 14.71 -24.98
CA ALA A 82 -2.08 15.78 -24.09
C ALA A 82 -3.40 15.45 -23.37
N GLY A 83 -4.28 14.64 -23.97
CA GLY A 83 -5.52 14.22 -23.35
C GLY A 83 -5.36 13.18 -22.24
N GLY A 84 -6.38 13.09 -21.38
CA GLY A 84 -6.48 12.12 -20.29
C GLY A 84 -5.70 12.54 -19.04
N THR A 85 -5.47 11.59 -18.14
CA THR A 85 -4.85 11.84 -16.83
C THR A 85 -3.38 11.42 -16.72
N LEU A 86 -2.91 10.53 -17.60
CA LEU A 86 -1.61 9.89 -17.43
C LEU A 86 -0.41 10.81 -17.66
N ARG A 87 -0.43 11.66 -18.69
CA ARG A 87 0.69 12.55 -18.97
C ARG A 87 0.94 13.50 -17.81
N ASP A 88 -0.11 14.13 -17.32
CA ASP A 88 -0.03 15.05 -16.18
C ASP A 88 0.43 14.34 -14.92
N SER A 89 -0.05 13.11 -14.68
CA SER A 89 0.36 12.29 -13.54
C SER A 89 1.86 11.94 -13.57
N VAL A 90 2.37 11.57 -14.74
CA VAL A 90 3.81 11.25 -14.92
C VAL A 90 4.66 12.51 -14.77
N ASN A 91 4.20 13.64 -15.32
CA ASN A 91 4.88 14.93 -15.17
C ASN A 91 4.89 15.41 -13.71
N ALA A 92 3.79 15.21 -12.98
CA ALA A 92 3.71 15.48 -11.55
C ALA A 92 4.78 14.70 -10.78
N VAL A 93 4.91 13.39 -11.04
CA VAL A 93 5.96 12.56 -10.44
C VAL A 93 7.36 13.09 -10.79
N TYR A 94 7.62 13.34 -12.08
CA TYR A 94 8.94 13.80 -12.54
C TYR A 94 9.32 15.20 -12.07
N SER A 95 8.34 16.06 -11.79
CA SER A 95 8.58 17.38 -11.20
C SER A 95 9.12 17.31 -9.77
N GLN A 96 8.86 16.22 -9.06
CA GLN A 96 9.35 16.00 -7.70
C GLN A 96 10.71 15.30 -7.67
N GLY A 97 11.01 14.49 -8.70
CA GLY A 97 12.28 13.81 -8.87
C GLY A 97 12.22 12.68 -9.88
N SER A 98 13.38 12.11 -10.22
CA SER A 98 13.46 10.97 -11.14
C SER A 98 13.02 9.67 -10.45
N ALA A 99 11.87 9.13 -10.85
CA ALA A 99 11.34 7.85 -10.35
C ALA A 99 11.08 6.86 -11.49
N THR A 100 11.07 5.56 -11.16
CA THR A 100 10.62 4.53 -12.11
C THR A 100 9.12 4.43 -12.06
N VAL A 101 8.45 4.64 -13.19
CA VAL A 101 7.00 4.66 -13.28
C VAL A 101 6.52 3.53 -14.19
N VAL A 102 5.57 2.73 -13.73
CA VAL A 102 4.83 1.74 -14.52
C VAL A 102 3.47 2.33 -14.83
N VAL A 103 3.22 2.60 -16.10
CA VAL A 103 1.97 3.20 -16.58
C VAL A 103 1.06 2.11 -17.14
N ILE A 104 -0.22 2.17 -16.80
CA ILE A 104 -1.29 1.40 -17.45
C ILE A 104 -2.30 2.37 -18.04
N ARG A 105 -2.38 2.32 -19.36
CA ARG A 105 -3.39 3.04 -20.13
C ARG A 105 -4.70 2.27 -20.16
N VAL A 106 -5.78 2.93 -19.83
CA VAL A 106 -7.15 2.44 -20.02
C VAL A 106 -7.93 3.35 -20.97
N THR A 107 -8.99 2.79 -21.56
CA THR A 107 -9.88 3.53 -22.45
C THR A 107 -10.69 4.55 -21.64
N GLU A 108 -10.72 5.79 -22.11
CA GLU A 108 -11.60 6.82 -21.56
C GLU A 108 -13.05 6.53 -21.96
N GLY A 109 -13.95 6.59 -20.98
CA GLY A 109 -15.37 6.36 -21.19
C GLY A 109 -16.09 7.61 -21.69
N ALA A 110 -17.35 7.46 -22.13
CA ALA A 110 -18.18 8.60 -22.52
C ALA A 110 -18.51 9.55 -21.34
N ASP A 111 -18.48 9.01 -20.13
CA ASP A 111 -18.60 9.77 -18.88
C ASP A 111 -17.64 9.20 -17.80
N LEU A 112 -17.69 9.80 -16.61
CA LEU A 112 -16.83 9.40 -15.49
C LEU A 112 -17.14 7.99 -14.98
N ALA A 113 -18.40 7.54 -15.04
CA ALA A 113 -18.78 6.19 -14.61
C ALA A 113 -18.23 5.11 -15.55
N HIS A 114 -18.33 5.33 -16.87
CA HIS A 114 -17.71 4.46 -17.87
C HIS A 114 -16.18 4.45 -17.73
N THR A 115 -15.59 5.60 -17.42
CA THR A 115 -14.15 5.68 -17.17
C THR A 115 -13.77 4.89 -15.92
N TRP A 116 -14.51 5.01 -14.81
CA TRP A 116 -14.29 4.19 -13.62
C TRP A 116 -14.42 2.70 -13.89
N ALA A 117 -15.41 2.27 -14.67
CA ALA A 117 -15.56 0.85 -15.04
C ALA A 117 -14.32 0.32 -15.78
N ASN A 118 -13.79 1.09 -16.73
CA ASN A 118 -12.58 0.73 -17.48
C ASN A 118 -11.32 0.72 -16.58
N VAL A 119 -11.22 1.67 -15.65
CA VAL A 119 -10.09 1.77 -14.70
C VAL A 119 -10.13 0.65 -13.67
N VAL A 120 -11.31 0.29 -13.15
CA VAL A 120 -11.51 -0.85 -12.25
C VAL A 120 -11.12 -2.15 -12.95
N GLY A 121 -11.61 -2.35 -14.17
CA GLY A 121 -11.34 -3.53 -14.97
C GLY A 121 -11.80 -4.83 -14.31
N THR A 122 -11.19 -5.95 -14.69
CA THR A 122 -11.56 -7.29 -14.19
C THR A 122 -10.35 -8.05 -13.67
N VAL A 123 -10.55 -8.84 -12.62
CA VAL A 123 -9.50 -9.68 -12.01
C VAL A 123 -9.06 -10.79 -12.97
N VAL A 124 -10.00 -11.39 -13.70
CA VAL A 124 -9.76 -12.55 -14.58
C VAL A 124 -8.92 -12.16 -15.79
N ALA A 125 -9.31 -11.10 -16.51
CA ALA A 125 -8.54 -10.62 -17.66
C ALA A 125 -7.34 -9.74 -17.26
N LYS A 126 -7.24 -9.38 -15.97
CA LYS A 126 -6.24 -8.46 -15.42
C LYS A 126 -6.20 -7.17 -16.23
N THR A 127 -7.35 -6.52 -16.36
CA THR A 127 -7.52 -5.23 -17.04
C THR A 127 -7.66 -4.10 -16.02
N GLY A 128 -7.55 -2.85 -16.46
CA GLY A 128 -7.59 -1.69 -15.57
C GLY A 128 -6.46 -1.72 -14.55
N ALA A 129 -6.78 -1.40 -13.30
CA ALA A 129 -5.84 -1.42 -12.19
C ALA A 129 -5.28 -2.83 -11.92
N TRP A 130 -6.05 -3.89 -12.18
CA TRP A 130 -5.56 -5.27 -12.05
C TRP A 130 -4.41 -5.61 -13.01
N ALA A 131 -4.20 -4.83 -14.07
CA ALA A 131 -3.04 -4.98 -14.94
C ALA A 131 -1.71 -4.65 -14.24
N LEU A 132 -1.71 -3.97 -13.09
CA LEU A 132 -0.51 -3.72 -12.29
C LEU A 132 0.17 -5.03 -11.85
N LEU A 133 -0.62 -6.09 -11.65
CA LEU A 133 -0.10 -7.41 -11.31
C LEU A 133 0.75 -8.04 -12.44
N LYS A 134 0.59 -7.57 -13.70
CA LYS A 134 1.39 -8.01 -14.84
C LYS A 134 2.79 -7.39 -14.86
N ALA A 135 3.04 -6.33 -14.08
CA ALA A 135 4.33 -5.63 -14.08
C ALA A 135 5.50 -6.54 -13.64
N ARG A 136 5.28 -7.40 -12.64
CA ARG A 136 6.32 -8.33 -12.16
C ARG A 136 6.78 -9.32 -13.24
N PRO A 137 5.89 -10.13 -13.87
CA PRO A 137 6.32 -11.08 -14.90
C PRO A 137 6.82 -10.40 -16.18
N MET A 138 6.27 -9.26 -16.58
CA MET A 138 6.62 -8.63 -17.86
C MET A 138 7.85 -7.72 -17.77
N LEU A 139 7.97 -6.93 -16.70
CA LEU A 139 8.97 -5.87 -16.56
C LEU A 139 10.00 -6.16 -15.47
N ARG A 140 9.80 -7.23 -14.67
CA ARG A 140 10.58 -7.52 -13.45
C ARG A 140 10.57 -6.38 -12.44
N LEU A 141 9.50 -5.58 -12.45
CA LEU A 141 9.27 -4.47 -11.53
C LEU A 141 8.01 -4.75 -10.70
N ILE A 142 8.06 -4.43 -9.42
CA ILE A 142 6.92 -4.55 -8.50
C ILE A 142 6.55 -3.14 -8.06
N PRO A 143 5.41 -2.58 -8.52
CA PRO A 143 4.94 -1.29 -8.05
C PRO A 143 4.71 -1.31 -6.54
N LYS A 144 5.33 -0.36 -5.83
CA LYS A 144 5.25 -0.20 -4.36
C LYS A 144 4.44 1.01 -3.93
N ILE A 145 4.22 1.95 -4.83
CA ILE A 145 3.33 3.09 -4.65
C ILE A 145 2.31 3.04 -5.78
N LEU A 146 1.02 2.97 -5.45
CA LEU A 146 -0.08 2.87 -6.41
C LEU A 146 -0.88 4.16 -6.41
N ILE A 147 -1.15 4.71 -7.60
CA ILE A 147 -1.96 5.92 -7.76
C ILE A 147 -2.87 5.80 -8.98
N ALA A 148 -4.03 6.44 -8.90
CA ALA A 148 -4.92 6.69 -10.04
C ALA A 148 -5.39 8.15 -9.99
N PRO A 149 -4.49 9.10 -10.33
CA PRO A 149 -4.71 10.51 -10.07
C PRO A 149 -5.94 11.02 -10.81
N GLY A 150 -6.80 11.76 -10.11
CA GLY A 150 -8.01 12.38 -10.68
C GLY A 150 -9.19 11.42 -10.88
N LEU A 151 -9.00 10.13 -10.62
CA LEU A 151 -10.05 9.10 -10.72
C LEU A 151 -10.52 8.61 -9.35
N THR A 152 -9.87 9.06 -8.27
CA THR A 152 -10.10 8.61 -6.90
C THR A 152 -10.87 9.61 -6.02
N GLY A 153 -10.80 10.92 -6.32
CA GLY A 153 -11.41 11.97 -5.50
C GLY A 153 -12.94 12.09 -5.60
N ALA A 154 -13.54 11.74 -6.73
CA ALA A 154 -14.99 11.80 -6.92
C ALA A 154 -15.68 10.49 -6.49
N ARG A 155 -16.86 10.59 -5.86
CA ARG A 155 -17.65 9.43 -5.39
C ARG A 155 -18.90 9.27 -6.26
N PRO A 156 -19.29 8.05 -6.66
CA PRO A 156 -20.55 7.85 -7.37
C PRO A 156 -21.74 8.17 -6.45
N SER A 157 -22.64 9.07 -6.89
CA SER A 157 -23.89 9.41 -6.17
C SER A 157 -25.05 8.45 -6.45
N ASN A 158 -24.83 7.48 -7.34
CA ASN A 158 -25.86 6.67 -7.98
C ASN A 158 -25.66 5.17 -7.70
N GLY A 159 -25.17 4.81 -6.51
CA GLY A 159 -25.08 3.42 -6.05
C GLY A 159 -26.19 3.09 -5.06
N ILE A 160 -26.45 1.81 -4.80
CA ILE A 160 -27.48 1.40 -3.82
C ILE A 160 -26.89 1.51 -2.41
N VAL A 161 -27.43 2.40 -1.58
CA VAL A 161 -26.97 2.61 -0.20
C VAL A 161 -27.70 1.69 0.77
N SER A 162 -28.99 1.44 0.53
CA SER A 162 -29.78 0.52 1.35
C SER A 162 -30.79 -0.23 0.49
N ALA A 163 -31.12 -1.44 0.93
CA ALA A 163 -32.16 -2.27 0.34
C ALA A 163 -33.02 -2.84 1.48
N ASN A 164 -34.23 -2.31 1.61
CA ASN A 164 -35.14 -2.65 2.69
C ASN A 164 -36.17 -3.65 2.18
N VAL A 165 -36.35 -4.75 2.91
CA VAL A 165 -37.40 -5.73 2.62
C VAL A 165 -38.73 -5.17 3.14
N GLY A 166 -39.68 -4.94 2.25
CA GLY A 166 -41.01 -4.45 2.60
C GLY A 166 -41.92 -5.59 3.04
N ASN A 167 -42.07 -6.60 2.18
CA ASN A 167 -42.77 -7.85 2.48
C ASN A 167 -41.77 -9.01 2.38
N GLY A 168 -41.69 -9.89 3.38
CA GLY A 168 -40.77 -11.03 3.40
C GLY A 168 -41.20 -12.19 2.51
N GLY A 169 -42.47 -12.21 2.07
CA GLY A 169 -43.07 -13.32 1.32
C GLY A 169 -43.00 -14.65 2.10
N ALA A 170 -43.28 -15.77 1.43
CA ALA A 170 -43.30 -17.09 2.06
C ALA A 170 -42.78 -18.20 1.13
N GLY A 171 -42.25 -19.27 1.74
CA GLY A 171 -41.77 -20.47 1.04
C GLY A 171 -40.34 -20.38 0.49
N TYR A 172 -39.54 -19.41 0.94
CA TYR A 172 -38.15 -19.26 0.53
C TYR A 172 -37.22 -20.24 1.25
N ASP A 173 -36.15 -20.67 0.58
CA ASP A 173 -35.11 -21.55 1.13
C ASP A 173 -33.74 -20.84 1.16
N GLN A 174 -32.72 -21.52 1.68
CA GLN A 174 -31.35 -20.99 1.74
C GLN A 174 -30.67 -20.83 0.37
N LEU A 175 -31.27 -21.29 -0.72
CA LEU A 175 -30.77 -21.12 -2.09
C LEU A 175 -31.34 -19.88 -2.79
N THR A 176 -32.24 -19.16 -2.11
CA THR A 176 -32.84 -17.91 -2.59
C THR A 176 -31.78 -16.84 -2.83
N LYS A 177 -31.85 -16.18 -3.99
CA LYS A 177 -30.92 -15.12 -4.43
C LYS A 177 -31.67 -13.82 -4.66
N VAL A 178 -30.97 -12.69 -4.54
CA VAL A 178 -31.45 -11.42 -5.09
C VAL A 178 -30.75 -11.16 -6.40
N VAL A 179 -31.52 -10.72 -7.39
CA VAL A 179 -31.02 -10.19 -8.65
C VAL A 179 -31.50 -8.75 -8.74
N PHE A 180 -30.55 -7.82 -8.76
CA PHE A 180 -30.83 -6.43 -9.04
C PHE A 180 -30.93 -6.23 -10.55
N ASP A 181 -31.78 -5.30 -10.97
CA ASP A 181 -31.79 -4.85 -12.36
C ASP A 181 -30.38 -4.49 -12.81
N ALA A 182 -30.03 -4.89 -14.03
CA ALA A 182 -28.75 -4.56 -14.61
C ALA A 182 -28.60 -3.04 -14.62
N ALA A 183 -27.46 -2.56 -14.12
CA ALA A 183 -27.12 -1.16 -14.34
C ALA A 183 -27.06 -0.92 -15.87
N PRO A 184 -27.37 0.29 -16.36
CA PRO A 184 -27.10 0.67 -17.75
C PRO A 184 -25.67 0.31 -18.13
N ALA A 185 -25.35 0.17 -19.43
CA ALA A 185 -24.08 -0.39 -19.94
C ALA A 185 -22.75 0.21 -19.38
N ALA A 186 -22.83 1.28 -18.59
CA ALA A 186 -21.80 2.01 -17.88
C ALA A 186 -21.54 1.60 -16.43
N GLY A 187 -22.52 0.93 -15.82
CA GLY A 187 -22.59 0.73 -14.37
C GLY A 187 -22.20 -0.68 -13.94
N ARG A 188 -21.84 -0.81 -12.67
CA ARG A 188 -21.64 -2.11 -12.05
C ARG A 188 -22.96 -2.55 -11.44
N THR A 189 -23.49 -3.67 -11.88
CA THR A 189 -24.70 -4.25 -11.28
C THR A 189 -24.42 -4.60 -9.83
N ALA A 190 -25.32 -4.19 -8.94
CA ALA A 190 -25.26 -4.51 -7.53
C ALA A 190 -25.40 -6.02 -7.30
N GLU A 191 -24.75 -6.51 -6.25
CA GLU A 191 -24.85 -7.88 -5.78
C GLU A 191 -25.25 -7.87 -4.31
N GLY A 192 -25.99 -8.89 -3.88
CA GLY A 192 -26.41 -9.03 -2.50
C GLY A 192 -26.78 -10.45 -2.15
N VAL A 193 -26.87 -10.70 -0.85
CA VAL A 193 -27.30 -11.97 -0.28
C VAL A 193 -28.55 -11.73 0.55
N VAL A 194 -29.53 -12.60 0.36
CA VAL A 194 -30.81 -12.55 1.06
C VAL A 194 -30.71 -13.39 2.31
N GLN A 195 -31.22 -12.88 3.43
CA GLN A 195 -31.36 -13.64 4.67
C GLN A 195 -32.78 -14.21 4.75
N VAL A 196 -32.86 -15.54 4.82
CA VAL A 196 -34.13 -16.27 4.91
C VAL A 196 -34.18 -16.99 6.25
N VAL A 197 -35.22 -16.72 7.04
CA VAL A 197 -35.48 -17.37 8.33
C VAL A 197 -36.93 -17.83 8.34
N GLY A 198 -37.17 -19.10 8.68
CA GLY A 198 -38.54 -19.63 8.79
C GLY A 198 -39.34 -19.67 7.48
N GLY A 199 -38.70 -19.54 6.32
CA GLY A 199 -39.36 -19.51 5.02
C GLY A 199 -39.71 -18.10 4.50
N GLU A 200 -39.37 -17.05 5.25
CA GLU A 200 -39.58 -15.64 4.88
C GLU A 200 -38.24 -14.93 4.70
N VAL A 201 -38.19 -13.94 3.81
CA VAL A 201 -37.04 -13.04 3.66
C VAL A 201 -37.06 -12.01 4.77
N THR A 202 -36.14 -12.12 5.74
CA THR A 202 -36.08 -11.22 6.91
C THR A 202 -35.10 -10.07 6.74
N GLY A 203 -34.20 -10.15 5.76
CA GLY A 203 -33.21 -9.11 5.51
C GLY A 203 -32.48 -9.30 4.19
N LEU A 204 -31.82 -8.23 3.73
CA LEU A 204 -30.97 -8.26 2.56
C LEU A 204 -29.66 -7.55 2.88
N THR A 205 -28.54 -8.21 2.61
CA THR A 205 -27.21 -7.62 2.74
C THR A 205 -26.65 -7.37 1.35
N ILE A 206 -26.38 -6.10 1.04
CA ILE A 206 -25.72 -5.70 -0.21
C ILE A 206 -24.23 -6.06 -0.08
N THR A 207 -23.73 -6.93 -0.95
CA THR A 207 -22.31 -7.30 -1.01
C THR A 207 -21.53 -6.43 -1.98
N ASP A 208 -22.21 -5.91 -3.00
CA ASP A 208 -21.69 -4.91 -3.92
C ASP A 208 -22.81 -3.89 -4.20
N PRO A 209 -22.65 -2.62 -3.80
CA PRO A 209 -23.71 -1.62 -3.99
C PRO A 209 -23.94 -1.25 -5.46
N GLY A 210 -23.02 -1.67 -6.35
CA GLY A 210 -23.03 -1.24 -7.73
C GLY A 210 -22.90 0.28 -7.88
N PHE A 211 -22.93 0.76 -9.11
CA PHE A 211 -22.99 2.19 -9.41
C PHE A 211 -23.47 2.42 -10.83
N GLY A 212 -23.94 3.63 -11.13
CA GLY A 212 -24.36 4.04 -12.48
C GLY A 212 -25.86 3.87 -12.74
N TYR A 213 -26.66 3.68 -11.70
CA TYR A 213 -28.11 3.59 -11.81
C TYR A 213 -28.74 4.96 -12.09
N THR A 214 -29.63 5.04 -13.08
CA THR A 214 -30.38 6.27 -13.41
C THR A 214 -31.71 6.37 -12.65
N ALA A 215 -32.20 5.26 -12.14
CA ALA A 215 -33.36 5.14 -11.24
C ALA A 215 -33.07 4.02 -10.22
N ALA A 216 -33.79 4.03 -9.10
CA ALA A 216 -33.65 2.96 -8.09
C ALA A 216 -33.96 1.60 -8.72
N PRO A 217 -32.99 0.66 -8.76
CA PRO A 217 -33.15 -0.62 -9.46
C PRO A 217 -34.12 -1.53 -8.71
N THR A 218 -34.92 -2.31 -9.44
CA THR A 218 -35.77 -3.32 -8.82
C THR A 218 -34.90 -4.46 -8.31
N ALA A 219 -35.05 -4.79 -7.03
CA ALA A 219 -34.41 -5.97 -6.43
C ALA A 219 -35.40 -7.14 -6.47
N THR A 220 -35.20 -8.06 -7.41
CA THR A 220 -36.06 -9.24 -7.57
C THR A 220 -35.49 -10.41 -6.77
N ILE A 221 -36.29 -10.99 -5.89
CA ILE A 221 -35.93 -12.19 -5.13
C ILE A 221 -36.27 -13.42 -5.96
N VAL A 222 -35.26 -14.22 -6.28
CA VAL A 222 -35.36 -15.44 -7.08
C VAL A 222 -35.16 -16.65 -6.15
N GLY A 223 -36.20 -17.47 -5.99
CA GLY A 223 -36.18 -18.67 -5.14
C GLY A 223 -37.46 -19.49 -5.30
N ALA A 224 -37.61 -20.55 -4.50
CA ALA A 224 -38.81 -21.38 -4.49
C ALA A 224 -40.06 -20.68 -3.93
N GLY A 225 -39.86 -19.62 -3.13
CA GLY A 225 -40.92 -18.82 -2.51
C GLY A 225 -41.45 -17.69 -3.38
N ALA A 226 -42.54 -17.06 -2.93
CA ALA A 226 -43.17 -15.95 -3.63
C ALA A 226 -43.59 -14.81 -2.68
N GLY A 227 -43.74 -13.60 -3.25
CA GLY A 227 -44.34 -12.45 -2.57
C GLY A 227 -43.37 -11.52 -1.82
N ALA A 228 -42.06 -11.77 -1.86
CA ALA A 228 -41.09 -10.85 -1.27
C ALA A 228 -40.96 -9.55 -2.09
N THR A 229 -40.92 -8.40 -1.41
CA THR A 229 -40.69 -7.10 -2.03
C THR A 229 -39.51 -6.41 -1.36
N VAL A 230 -38.65 -5.78 -2.17
CA VAL A 230 -37.48 -5.05 -1.70
C VAL A 230 -37.47 -3.65 -2.33
N THR A 231 -37.30 -2.63 -1.50
CA THR A 231 -37.15 -1.24 -1.92
C THR A 231 -35.68 -0.83 -1.77
N THR A 232 -35.05 -0.41 -2.87
CA THR A 232 -33.67 0.07 -2.87
C THR A 232 -33.64 1.59 -2.82
N THR A 233 -32.71 2.15 -2.05
CA THR A 233 -32.44 3.59 -2.00
C THR A 233 -31.08 3.88 -2.64
N LEU A 234 -31.05 4.82 -3.58
CA LEU A 234 -29.79 5.29 -4.17
C LEU A 234 -29.11 6.34 -3.28
N GLY A 235 -27.79 6.39 -3.33
CA GLY A 235 -27.00 7.45 -2.72
C GLY A 235 -25.50 7.30 -2.97
N THR A 236 -24.71 8.07 -2.22
CA THR A 236 -23.25 8.13 -2.40
C THR A 236 -22.57 6.88 -1.88
N VAL A 237 -21.81 6.23 -2.75
CA VAL A 237 -21.03 5.02 -2.44
C VAL A 237 -19.53 5.30 -2.56
N ALA A 238 -18.72 4.39 -2.00
CA ALA A 238 -17.26 4.50 -2.06
C ALA A 238 -16.74 4.57 -3.50
N ASN A 239 -15.63 5.29 -3.70
CA ASN A 239 -14.99 5.34 -5.01
C ASN A 239 -14.49 3.94 -5.43
N PRO A 240 -14.93 3.42 -6.59
CA PRO A 240 -14.64 2.05 -6.97
C PRO A 240 -13.16 1.84 -7.35
N VAL A 241 -12.49 2.87 -7.90
CA VAL A 241 -11.06 2.81 -8.25
C VAL A 241 -10.20 2.75 -6.98
N GLY A 242 -10.48 3.60 -6.00
CA GLY A 242 -9.81 3.60 -4.71
C GLY A 242 -9.93 2.24 -4.01
N LYS A 243 -11.10 1.60 -4.07
CA LYS A 243 -11.32 0.26 -3.50
C LYS A 243 -10.55 -0.85 -4.21
N VAL A 244 -10.41 -0.77 -5.53
CA VAL A 244 -9.54 -1.70 -6.26
C VAL A 244 -8.07 -1.47 -5.91
N LEU A 245 -7.63 -0.22 -5.76
CA LEU A 245 -6.27 0.10 -5.33
C LEU A 245 -6.00 -0.42 -3.90
N GLU A 246 -6.96 -0.32 -2.98
CA GLU A 246 -6.89 -0.90 -1.64
C GLU A 246 -6.65 -2.42 -1.70
N ALA A 247 -7.43 -3.14 -2.52
CA ALA A 247 -7.27 -4.59 -2.69
C ALA A 247 -5.92 -4.96 -3.35
N LEU A 248 -5.45 -4.16 -4.31
CA LEU A 248 -4.15 -4.36 -4.96
C LEU A 248 -2.98 -4.06 -4.02
N ALA A 249 -3.09 -3.03 -3.19
CA ALA A 249 -2.08 -2.64 -2.22
C ALA A 249 -1.78 -3.80 -1.24
N VAL A 250 -2.83 -4.49 -0.77
CA VAL A 250 -2.68 -5.70 0.07
C VAL A 250 -1.98 -6.83 -0.70
N ARG A 251 -2.37 -7.09 -1.95
CA ARG A 251 -1.79 -8.19 -2.76
C ARG A 251 -0.34 -7.95 -3.16
N LEU A 252 0.04 -6.71 -3.44
CA LEU A 252 1.40 -6.33 -3.88
C LEU A 252 2.32 -5.95 -2.71
N ARG A 253 1.81 -5.91 -1.47
CA ARG A 253 2.45 -5.25 -0.32
C ARG A 253 3.00 -3.87 -0.72
N ALA A 254 2.10 -3.09 -1.32
CA ALA A 254 2.32 -1.74 -1.80
C ALA A 254 1.45 -0.78 -1.00
N VAL A 255 1.69 0.53 -1.14
CA VAL A 255 0.81 1.56 -0.59
C VAL A 255 0.06 2.27 -1.70
N ALA A 256 -1.18 2.68 -1.44
CA ALA A 256 -1.98 3.45 -2.36
C ALA A 256 -2.19 4.88 -1.84
N PHE A 257 -1.88 5.86 -2.68
CA PHE A 257 -2.21 7.26 -2.42
C PHE A 257 -3.45 7.62 -3.23
N VAL A 258 -4.49 8.02 -2.53
CA VAL A 258 -5.84 8.23 -3.06
C VAL A 258 -6.16 9.71 -2.87
N ASP A 259 -6.64 10.37 -3.93
CA ASP A 259 -7.06 11.76 -3.85
C ASP A 259 -8.40 11.86 -3.10
N GLY A 260 -8.55 12.92 -2.31
CA GLY A 260 -9.83 13.36 -1.75
C GLY A 260 -10.64 14.21 -2.74
N PRO A 261 -11.88 14.58 -2.38
CA PRO A 261 -12.77 15.36 -3.25
C PRO A 261 -12.32 16.82 -3.46
N GLY A 262 -11.50 17.39 -2.58
CA GLY A 262 -10.99 18.76 -2.68
C GLY A 262 -12.04 19.86 -2.46
N THR A 263 -13.22 19.52 -1.93
CA THR A 263 -14.36 20.45 -1.81
C THR A 263 -14.54 21.00 -0.40
N THR A 264 -14.98 20.18 0.56
CA THR A 264 -15.19 20.58 1.96
C THR A 264 -14.53 19.60 2.91
N TYR A 265 -14.28 20.06 4.14
CA TYR A 265 -13.75 19.26 5.24
C TYR A 265 -14.57 17.98 5.49
N GLU A 266 -15.90 18.10 5.54
CA GLU A 266 -16.81 16.98 5.79
C GLU A 266 -16.80 15.97 4.65
N ALA A 267 -16.64 16.44 3.40
CA ALA A 267 -16.53 15.58 2.24
C ALA A 267 -15.22 14.77 2.29
N ALA A 268 -14.12 15.37 2.72
CA ALA A 268 -12.83 14.70 2.89
C ALA A 268 -12.90 13.60 3.97
N ILE A 269 -13.52 13.88 5.12
CA ILE A 269 -13.71 12.88 6.19
C ILE A 269 -14.62 11.74 5.72
N SER A 270 -15.72 12.09 5.04
CA SER A 270 -16.62 11.08 4.50
C SER A 270 -15.90 10.17 3.50
N ALA A 271 -15.08 10.75 2.61
CA ALA A 271 -14.25 9.96 1.69
C ALA A 271 -13.23 9.09 2.42
N ARG A 272 -12.60 9.58 3.51
CA ARG A 272 -11.71 8.76 4.34
C ARG A 272 -12.43 7.60 5.00
N SER A 273 -13.67 7.80 5.47
CA SER A 273 -14.44 6.77 6.17
C SER A 273 -14.72 5.54 5.32
N ASP A 274 -14.68 5.70 3.99
CA ASP A 274 -14.84 4.58 3.05
C ASP A 274 -13.68 3.58 3.15
N PHE A 275 -12.47 3.98 3.59
CA PHE A 275 -11.27 3.13 3.61
C PHE A 275 -10.92 2.63 5.01
N GLY A 276 -10.45 1.37 5.13
CA GLY A 276 -10.11 0.74 6.42
C GLY A 276 -8.74 0.06 6.43
N SER A 277 -7.90 0.34 5.44
CA SER A 277 -6.65 -0.37 5.21
C SER A 277 -5.44 0.41 5.72
N GLN A 278 -4.49 -0.32 6.33
CA GLN A 278 -3.17 0.19 6.73
C GLN A 278 -2.30 0.62 5.54
N ARG A 279 -2.73 0.36 4.30
CA ARG A 279 -1.96 0.60 3.07
C ARG A 279 -2.54 1.71 2.20
N VAL A 280 -3.55 2.42 2.68
CA VAL A 280 -4.17 3.54 1.96
C VAL A 280 -3.94 4.83 2.74
N MET A 281 -3.60 5.89 2.01
CA MET A 281 -3.46 7.24 2.53
C MET A 281 -4.29 8.17 1.64
N VAL A 282 -5.21 8.92 2.26
CA VAL A 282 -6.09 9.87 1.57
C VAL A 282 -5.45 11.25 1.62
N ILE A 283 -5.37 11.91 0.47
CA ILE A 283 -4.74 13.22 0.32
C ILE A 283 -5.78 14.24 -0.16
N ASP A 284 -6.06 15.23 0.68
CA ASP A 284 -7.01 16.31 0.41
C ASP A 284 -6.44 17.64 0.92
N PRO A 285 -6.37 18.71 0.11
CA PRO A 285 -6.99 18.90 -1.20
C PRO A 285 -6.03 18.64 -2.39
N GLY A 286 -6.51 18.83 -3.62
CA GLY A 286 -5.68 18.81 -4.84
C GLY A 286 -4.74 20.02 -4.94
N VAL A 287 -3.94 20.11 -6.00
CA VAL A 287 -2.96 21.20 -6.24
C VAL A 287 -3.29 22.03 -7.47
N LEU A 288 -2.89 23.30 -7.45
CA LEU A 288 -2.97 24.22 -8.58
C LEU A 288 -1.64 24.24 -9.33
N VAL A 289 -1.66 24.00 -10.64
CA VAL A 289 -0.46 23.88 -11.47
C VAL A 289 -0.61 24.79 -12.68
N TYR A 290 0.45 25.51 -13.03
CA TYR A 290 0.42 26.39 -14.20
C TYR A 290 0.47 25.57 -15.49
N ASP A 291 -0.63 25.59 -16.25
CA ASP A 291 -0.71 24.96 -17.56
C ASP A 291 -0.28 25.96 -18.63
N THR A 292 0.77 25.62 -19.39
CA THR A 292 1.32 26.50 -20.42
C THR A 292 0.45 26.60 -21.67
N ALA A 293 -0.42 25.61 -21.94
CA ALA A 293 -1.36 25.65 -23.06
C ALA A 293 -2.58 26.51 -22.72
N ALA A 294 -3.08 26.43 -21.48
CA ALA A 294 -4.19 27.25 -21.01
C ALA A 294 -3.76 28.65 -20.51
N ALA A 295 -2.46 28.86 -20.29
CA ALA A 295 -1.89 30.06 -19.68
C ALA A 295 -2.54 30.44 -18.34
N ALA A 296 -2.90 29.42 -17.53
CA ALA A 296 -3.61 29.58 -16.27
C ALA A 296 -3.26 28.47 -15.29
N TYR A 297 -3.51 28.71 -14.00
CA TYR A 297 -3.45 27.66 -12.98
C TYR A 297 -4.67 26.74 -13.10
N VAL A 298 -4.43 25.44 -13.24
CA VAL A 298 -5.46 24.40 -13.36
C VAL A 298 -5.39 23.47 -12.15
N ASN A 299 -6.56 23.03 -11.69
CA ASN A 299 -6.67 22.01 -10.64
C ASN A 299 -6.15 20.65 -11.15
N ARG A 300 -5.19 20.08 -10.42
CA ARG A 300 -4.65 18.75 -10.64
C ARG A 300 -4.68 17.93 -9.33
N PRO A 301 -4.84 16.60 -9.44
CA PRO A 301 -4.80 15.70 -8.29
C PRO A 301 -3.44 15.71 -7.59
N ALA A 302 -3.44 15.57 -6.25
CA ALA A 302 -2.23 15.65 -5.43
C ALA A 302 -1.48 14.30 -5.31
N SER A 303 -2.13 13.17 -5.58
CA SER A 303 -1.53 11.84 -5.39
C SER A 303 -0.28 11.60 -6.24
N GLY A 304 -0.21 12.20 -7.44
CA GLY A 304 0.97 12.15 -8.32
C GLY A 304 2.19 12.85 -7.71
N TYR A 305 1.97 14.00 -7.08
CA TYR A 305 2.99 14.76 -6.36
C TYR A 305 3.47 14.00 -5.13
N ALA A 306 2.56 13.48 -4.31
CA ALA A 306 2.91 12.68 -3.14
C ALA A 306 3.71 11.42 -3.50
N ALA A 307 3.34 10.71 -4.56
CA ALA A 307 4.09 9.56 -5.04
C ALA A 307 5.50 9.94 -5.51
N GLY A 308 5.64 11.06 -6.22
CA GLY A 308 6.93 11.59 -6.67
C GLY A 308 7.84 11.99 -5.51
N ILE A 309 7.32 12.74 -4.53
CA ILE A 309 8.08 13.13 -3.34
C ILE A 309 8.50 11.91 -2.53
N GLN A 310 7.59 10.95 -2.32
CA GLN A 310 7.94 9.75 -1.58
C GLN A 310 9.02 8.93 -2.30
N ALA A 311 9.02 8.87 -3.63
CA ALA A 311 10.11 8.25 -4.39
C ALA A 311 11.44 9.02 -4.27
N ARG A 312 11.40 10.36 -4.18
CA ARG A 312 12.57 11.21 -3.88
C ARG A 312 13.11 10.92 -2.48
N VAL A 313 12.24 10.96 -1.46
CA VAL A 313 12.58 10.70 -0.04
C VAL A 313 13.20 9.32 0.14
N ASP A 314 12.63 8.29 -0.50
CA ASP A 314 13.17 6.94 -0.47
C ASP A 314 14.62 6.87 -0.97
N LYS A 315 14.97 7.70 -1.97
CA LYS A 315 16.31 7.77 -2.57
C LYS A 315 17.29 8.59 -1.72
N GLU A 316 16.85 9.71 -1.18
CA GLU A 316 17.71 10.67 -0.47
C GLU A 316 17.88 10.34 1.00
N LYS A 317 16.80 9.95 1.68
CA LYS A 317 16.77 9.72 3.14
C LYS A 317 16.58 8.23 3.48
N GLY A 318 15.79 7.52 2.68
CA GLY A 318 15.48 6.10 2.88
C GLY A 318 13.98 5.85 3.02
N PHE A 319 13.55 4.62 2.78
CA PHE A 319 12.13 4.22 2.70
C PHE A 319 11.37 4.28 4.03
N TRP A 320 12.08 4.45 5.16
CA TRP A 320 11.51 4.61 6.50
C TRP A 320 11.14 6.07 6.82
N TYR A 321 11.49 7.03 5.95
CA TYR A 321 11.03 8.40 6.06
C TYR A 321 9.68 8.58 5.35
N SER A 322 8.83 9.43 5.92
CA SER A 322 7.58 9.87 5.31
C SER A 322 7.83 11.05 4.36
N PHE A 323 6.96 11.23 3.37
CA PHE A 323 6.92 12.43 2.54
C PHE A 323 6.29 13.65 3.23
N SER A 324 5.75 13.50 4.45
CA SER A 324 5.24 14.64 5.23
C SER A 324 6.35 15.64 5.55
N ASN A 325 6.00 16.92 5.62
CA ASN A 325 6.89 18.07 5.82
C ASN A 325 7.92 18.29 4.69
N GLU A 326 7.81 17.57 3.57
CA GLU A 326 8.58 17.83 2.37
C GLU A 326 7.93 18.90 1.50
N GLU A 327 8.75 19.73 0.88
CA GLU A 327 8.29 20.74 -0.07
C GLU A 327 7.77 20.08 -1.36
N ILE A 328 6.60 20.55 -1.80
CA ILE A 328 5.97 20.19 -3.05
C ILE A 328 6.48 21.15 -4.12
N LEU A 329 7.25 20.61 -5.06
CA LEU A 329 7.80 21.39 -6.16
C LEU A 329 6.74 21.64 -7.25
N ASN A 330 6.90 22.71 -8.03
CA ASN A 330 6.10 22.96 -9.24
C ASN A 330 4.58 23.04 -9.01
N ILE A 331 4.15 23.71 -7.93
CA ILE A 331 2.75 24.04 -7.66
C ILE A 331 2.58 25.53 -7.33
N GLY A 332 1.44 26.10 -7.69
CA GLY A 332 1.04 27.47 -7.31
C GLY A 332 0.30 27.55 -5.97
N GLY A 333 -0.14 26.40 -5.44
CA GLY A 333 -0.79 26.29 -4.14
C GLY A 333 -1.80 25.14 -4.09
N PRO A 334 -2.45 24.90 -2.94
CA PRO A 334 -3.54 23.95 -2.84
C PRO A 334 -4.79 24.51 -3.54
N THR A 335 -5.63 23.61 -4.05
CA THR A 335 -6.91 23.95 -4.70
C THR A 335 -7.89 24.60 -3.73
N ARG A 336 -7.80 24.22 -2.45
CA ARG A 336 -8.53 24.80 -1.34
C ARG A 336 -7.52 25.20 -0.28
N ALA A 337 -7.61 26.43 0.21
CA ALA A 337 -6.79 26.82 1.35
C ALA A 337 -7.20 26.01 2.57
N VAL A 338 -6.21 25.46 3.28
CA VAL A 338 -6.39 24.76 4.55
C VAL A 338 -5.67 25.57 5.62
N ASP A 339 -6.39 25.90 6.67
CA ASP A 339 -5.84 26.68 7.77
C ASP A 339 -4.86 25.84 8.60
N PHE A 340 -3.75 26.46 8.98
CA PHE A 340 -2.68 25.82 9.73
C PHE A 340 -2.00 26.83 10.66
N MET A 341 -1.90 26.46 11.94
CA MET A 341 -1.13 27.18 12.94
C MET A 341 -0.53 26.17 13.93
N TYR A 342 0.75 26.35 14.29
CA TYR A 342 1.50 25.37 15.08
C TYR A 342 0.88 25.01 16.43
N SER A 343 0.24 25.98 17.09
CA SER A 343 -0.29 25.86 18.44
C SER A 343 -1.82 25.77 18.49
N ASP A 344 -2.48 25.69 17.33
CA ASP A 344 -3.94 25.69 17.26
C ASP A 344 -4.50 24.27 17.03
N PRO A 345 -5.09 23.63 18.06
CA PRO A 345 -5.72 22.33 17.92
C PRO A 345 -7.00 22.36 17.08
N ASP A 346 -7.61 23.53 16.90
CA ASP A 346 -8.86 23.71 16.15
C ASP A 346 -8.59 24.04 14.67
N SER A 347 -7.32 24.21 14.28
CA SER A 347 -6.93 24.39 12.89
C SER A 347 -7.43 23.25 12.00
N GLU A 348 -7.88 23.60 10.80
CA GLU A 348 -8.44 22.62 9.88
C GLU A 348 -7.43 21.52 9.54
N ALA A 349 -6.15 21.89 9.35
CA ALA A 349 -5.08 20.94 9.10
C ALA A 349 -4.94 19.91 10.23
N ASN A 350 -5.09 20.31 11.49
CA ASN A 350 -5.03 19.39 12.62
C ASN A 350 -6.25 18.45 12.64
N GLN A 351 -7.44 18.99 12.41
CA GLN A 351 -8.68 18.22 12.37
C GLN A 351 -8.71 17.20 11.22
N LEU A 352 -8.21 17.57 10.04
CA LEU A 352 -8.04 16.64 8.91
C LEU A 352 -7.08 15.50 9.28
N ASN A 353 -5.93 15.82 9.89
CA ASN A 353 -4.94 14.82 10.29
C ASN A 353 -5.42 13.92 11.43
N TYR A 354 -6.19 14.46 12.38
CA TYR A 354 -6.84 13.66 13.41
C TYR A 354 -7.75 12.59 12.80
N ASN A 355 -8.49 12.97 11.76
CA ASN A 355 -9.31 12.08 10.95
C ASN A 355 -8.53 11.30 9.86
N GLN A 356 -7.20 11.27 9.94
CA GLN A 356 -6.30 10.50 9.06
C GLN A 356 -6.39 10.90 7.57
N VAL A 357 -6.67 12.17 7.31
CA VAL A 357 -6.58 12.80 5.99
C VAL A 357 -5.30 13.63 5.93
N THR A 358 -4.48 13.37 4.93
CA THR A 358 -3.24 14.13 4.69
C THR A 358 -3.57 15.39 3.91
N THR A 359 -3.06 16.53 4.38
CA THR A 359 -3.35 17.84 3.79
C THR A 359 -2.10 18.53 3.26
N ILE A 360 -2.27 19.73 2.72
CA ILE A 360 -1.21 20.59 2.22
C ILE A 360 -1.25 21.90 3.01
N ILE A 361 -0.13 22.24 3.64
CA ILE A 361 0.03 23.50 4.40
C ILE A 361 0.96 24.46 3.65
N HIS A 362 0.89 25.73 4.02
CA HIS A 362 1.78 26.77 3.49
C HIS A 362 2.63 27.33 4.63
N ASP A 363 3.87 26.83 4.72
CA ASP A 363 4.83 27.15 5.76
C ASP A 363 6.25 26.96 5.19
N ASP A 364 6.93 28.06 4.88
CA ASP A 364 8.18 28.09 4.10
C ASP A 364 8.09 27.24 2.82
N GLY A 365 7.08 27.56 2.00
CA GLY A 365 6.68 26.81 0.81
C GLY A 365 5.45 25.95 1.06
N PHE A 366 4.98 25.26 0.00
CA PHE A 366 3.87 24.33 0.13
C PHE A 366 4.38 22.95 0.52
N ARG A 367 3.85 22.37 1.59
CA ARG A 367 4.31 21.09 2.15
C ARG A 367 3.16 20.15 2.38
N PHE A 368 3.39 18.85 2.20
CA PHE A 368 2.44 17.86 2.68
C PHE A 368 2.46 17.78 4.21
N TRP A 369 1.28 17.58 4.80
CA TRP A 369 1.09 17.51 6.24
C TRP A 369 0.17 16.34 6.57
N GLY A 370 0.79 15.22 6.93
CA GLY A 370 0.08 14.01 7.39
C GLY A 370 0.94 12.76 7.31
N LEU A 371 0.80 11.89 8.32
CA LEU A 371 1.65 10.71 8.52
C LEU A 371 0.86 9.40 8.58
N ARG A 372 -0.45 9.50 8.82
CA ARG A 372 -1.32 8.37 9.16
C ARG A 372 -1.93 7.72 7.92
N ASN A 373 -2.12 6.41 8.00
CA ASN A 373 -2.93 5.66 7.04
C ASN A 373 -4.39 5.53 7.53
N THR A 374 -5.24 4.92 6.70
CA THR A 374 -6.66 4.71 7.00
C THR A 374 -6.96 3.44 7.83
N GLY A 375 -5.93 2.77 8.36
CA GLY A 375 -6.08 1.56 9.15
C GLY A 375 -6.66 1.85 10.54
N ASN A 376 -7.37 0.86 11.08
CA ASN A 376 -7.96 0.94 12.42
C ASN A 376 -7.04 0.44 13.53
N ASP A 377 -5.93 -0.22 13.17
CA ASP A 377 -4.97 -0.76 14.12
C ASP A 377 -3.94 0.32 14.51
N PRO A 378 -3.90 0.75 15.79
CA PRO A 378 -2.98 1.78 16.24
C PRO A 378 -1.51 1.37 16.14
N LEU A 379 -1.20 0.07 16.18
CA LEU A 379 0.18 -0.43 16.05
C LEU A 379 0.81 -0.05 14.71
N TRP A 380 -0.01 -0.03 13.66
CA TRP A 380 0.42 0.22 12.29
C TRP A 380 -0.12 1.55 11.75
N ALA A 381 -0.45 2.51 12.61
CA ALA A 381 -1.11 3.76 12.21
C ALA A 381 -0.27 4.61 11.24
N PHE A 382 1.06 4.56 11.36
CA PHE A 382 1.97 5.35 10.53
C PHE A 382 2.28 4.66 9.20
N MET A 383 2.15 5.41 8.11
CA MET A 383 2.41 4.87 6.78
C MET A 383 3.88 4.48 6.58
N SER A 384 4.83 5.25 7.12
CA SER A 384 6.26 4.94 7.04
C SER A 384 6.62 3.63 7.75
N VAL A 385 6.04 3.37 8.94
CA VAL A 385 6.27 2.14 9.71
C VAL A 385 5.78 0.91 8.92
N ARG A 386 4.55 0.97 8.37
CA ARG A 386 4.00 -0.10 7.52
C ARG A 386 4.84 -0.34 6.27
N ARG A 387 5.29 0.73 5.60
CA ARG A 387 6.17 0.65 4.41
C ARG A 387 7.49 -0.04 4.74
N THR A 388 8.14 0.35 5.84
CA THR A 388 9.40 -0.26 6.29
C THR A 388 9.26 -1.76 6.50
N ALA A 389 8.20 -2.19 7.18
CA ALA A 389 7.91 -3.60 7.38
C ALA A 389 7.68 -4.35 6.05
N ASP A 390 6.83 -3.81 5.17
CA ASP A 390 6.54 -4.44 3.87
C ASP A 390 7.81 -4.58 3.00
N MET A 391 8.74 -3.60 3.04
CA MET A 391 10.03 -3.69 2.34
C MET A 391 10.95 -4.78 2.90
N ILE A 392 11.00 -4.92 4.23
CA ILE A 392 11.83 -5.95 4.89
C ILE A 392 11.29 -7.34 4.56
N TYR A 393 9.99 -7.56 4.69
CA TYR A 393 9.37 -8.87 4.45
C TYR A 393 9.66 -9.38 3.04
N GLU A 394 9.51 -8.53 2.03
CA GLU A 394 9.73 -8.94 0.65
C GLU A 394 11.22 -9.10 0.31
N SER A 395 12.10 -8.29 0.92
CA SER A 395 13.54 -8.44 0.76
C SER A 395 14.02 -9.78 1.33
N LEU A 396 13.48 -10.19 2.48
CA LEU A 396 13.77 -11.50 3.08
C LEU A 396 13.27 -12.64 2.18
N GLU A 397 12.01 -12.60 1.73
CA GLU A 397 11.43 -13.62 0.85
C GLU A 397 12.22 -13.77 -0.46
N GLN A 398 12.62 -12.64 -1.08
CA GLN A 398 13.38 -12.68 -2.33
C GLN A 398 14.79 -13.25 -2.14
N ALA A 399 15.49 -12.86 -1.07
CA ALA A 399 16.84 -13.33 -0.81
C ALA A 399 16.88 -14.82 -0.44
N HIS A 400 15.87 -15.30 0.29
CA HIS A 400 15.84 -16.69 0.79
C HIS A 400 15.27 -17.69 -0.19
N ARG A 401 14.74 -17.26 -1.35
CA ARG A 401 14.24 -18.15 -2.40
C ARG A 401 15.24 -19.24 -2.82
N VAL A 402 16.54 -18.95 -2.79
CA VAL A 402 17.61 -19.89 -3.18
C VAL A 402 17.83 -21.01 -2.15
N PHE A 403 17.32 -20.86 -0.93
CA PHE A 403 17.37 -21.90 0.10
C PHE A 403 16.23 -22.92 -0.01
N LEU A 404 15.17 -22.60 -0.77
CA LEU A 404 14.12 -23.55 -1.10
C LEU A 404 14.74 -24.75 -1.84
N ASP A 405 14.17 -25.93 -1.60
CA ASP A 405 14.59 -27.22 -2.17
C ASP A 405 15.98 -27.72 -1.77
N ARG A 406 16.67 -27.04 -0.84
CA ARG A 406 17.93 -27.53 -0.26
C ARG A 406 17.65 -28.56 0.84
N PRO A 407 18.47 -29.63 0.95
CA PRO A 407 18.30 -30.60 2.03
C PRO A 407 18.61 -29.97 3.39
N PHE A 408 17.83 -30.33 4.41
CA PHE A 408 18.05 -29.89 5.78
C PHE A 408 19.44 -30.30 6.28
N ASN A 409 20.19 -29.32 6.75
CA ASN A 409 21.44 -29.51 7.48
C ASN A 409 21.65 -28.31 8.41
N TYR A 410 22.52 -28.46 9.40
CA TYR A 410 22.78 -27.38 10.37
C TYR A 410 23.32 -26.10 9.71
N ALA A 411 24.15 -26.24 8.67
CA ALA A 411 24.69 -25.08 7.96
C ALA A 411 23.60 -24.28 7.23
N LEU A 412 22.54 -24.93 6.74
CA LEU A 412 21.39 -24.26 6.12
C LEU A 412 20.66 -23.39 7.14
N LEU A 413 20.35 -23.95 8.31
CA LEU A 413 19.65 -23.25 9.39
C LEU A 413 20.47 -22.07 9.91
N ASP A 414 21.76 -22.29 10.18
CA ASP A 414 22.67 -21.24 10.64
C ASP A 414 22.84 -20.14 9.58
N ASN A 415 22.97 -20.50 8.31
CA ASN A 415 23.06 -19.52 7.22
C ASN A 415 21.80 -18.65 7.10
N ILE A 416 20.60 -19.23 7.25
CA ILE A 416 19.33 -18.49 7.22
C ILE A 416 19.24 -17.54 8.42
N GLN A 417 19.50 -18.03 9.63
CA GLN A 417 19.41 -17.19 10.82
C GLN A 417 20.44 -16.05 10.79
N ASN A 418 21.68 -16.34 10.39
CA ASN A 418 22.76 -15.35 10.34
C ASN A 418 22.59 -14.36 9.19
N SER A 419 22.07 -14.75 8.03
CA SER A 419 21.79 -13.83 6.91
C SER A 419 20.70 -12.82 7.28
N VAL A 420 19.60 -13.27 7.91
CA VAL A 420 18.52 -12.40 8.39
C VAL A 420 19.05 -11.44 9.45
N ASN A 421 19.76 -11.95 10.46
CA ASN A 421 20.33 -11.10 11.51
C ASN A 421 21.37 -10.11 10.95
N ALA A 422 22.18 -10.49 9.96
CA ALA A 422 23.11 -9.57 9.31
C ALA A 422 22.37 -8.43 8.60
N TYR A 423 21.26 -8.74 7.92
CA TYR A 423 20.44 -7.73 7.26
C TYR A 423 19.77 -6.78 8.25
N LEU A 424 19.18 -7.29 9.33
CA LEU A 424 18.55 -6.46 10.36
C LEU A 424 19.58 -5.54 11.05
N ARG A 425 20.80 -6.04 11.31
CA ARG A 425 21.92 -5.22 11.79
C ARG A 425 22.31 -4.12 10.80
N GLN A 426 22.34 -4.42 9.51
CA GLN A 426 22.62 -3.43 8.48
C GLN A 426 21.55 -2.33 8.46
N LEU A 427 20.28 -2.70 8.56
CA LEU A 427 19.17 -1.74 8.62
C LEU A 427 19.22 -0.88 9.89
N ARG A 428 19.56 -1.48 11.03
CA ARG A 428 19.81 -0.75 12.28
C ARG A 428 20.96 0.26 12.15
N ALA A 429 22.08 -0.14 11.55
CA ALA A 429 23.21 0.76 11.31
C ALA A 429 22.86 1.93 10.38
N ARG A 430 21.90 1.74 9.47
CA ARG A 430 21.37 2.80 8.60
C ARG A 430 20.29 3.68 9.26
N GLY A 431 19.82 3.33 10.45
CA GLY A 431 18.70 4.00 11.13
C GLY A 431 17.31 3.62 10.61
N ALA A 432 17.20 2.58 9.77
CA ALA A 432 15.94 2.10 9.23
C ALA A 432 15.11 1.27 10.25
N LEU A 433 15.79 0.75 11.27
CA LEU A 433 15.22 0.01 12.40
C LEU A 433 15.84 0.50 13.69
N ILE A 434 15.06 0.50 14.77
CA ILE A 434 15.57 0.67 16.14
C ILE A 434 16.31 -0.62 16.52
N ASN A 435 15.65 -1.75 16.36
CA ASN A 435 16.24 -3.07 16.53
C ASN A 435 15.45 -4.14 15.76
N GLY A 436 16.03 -5.33 15.67
CA GLY A 436 15.39 -6.54 15.15
C GLY A 436 16.34 -7.72 15.23
N THR A 437 15.79 -8.88 15.51
CA THR A 437 16.49 -10.14 15.74
C THR A 437 15.70 -11.29 15.13
N CYS A 438 16.43 -12.31 14.68
CA CYS A 438 15.87 -13.52 14.08
C CYS A 438 16.37 -14.72 14.85
N MET A 439 15.44 -15.62 15.19
CA MET A 439 15.71 -16.85 15.92
C MET A 439 14.90 -18.01 15.34
N ILE A 440 15.52 -19.18 15.23
CA ILE A 440 14.83 -20.42 14.90
C ILE A 440 14.51 -21.12 16.22
N ASP A 441 13.25 -21.07 16.64
CA ASP A 441 12.83 -21.65 17.92
C ASP A 441 12.75 -23.19 17.82
N PRO A 442 13.49 -23.95 18.64
CA PRO A 442 13.41 -25.42 18.67
C PRO A 442 12.09 -25.96 19.25
N THR A 443 11.29 -25.14 19.94
CA THR A 443 9.99 -25.55 20.48
C THR A 443 8.92 -25.63 19.40
N VAL A 444 9.00 -24.74 18.40
CA VAL A 444 8.09 -24.71 17.25
C VAL A 444 8.57 -25.68 16.16
N ASN A 445 9.88 -25.76 15.94
CA ASN A 445 10.48 -26.65 14.95
C ASN A 445 10.77 -28.03 15.55
N THR A 446 9.76 -28.89 15.55
CA THR A 446 9.83 -30.25 16.09
C THR A 446 10.33 -31.28 15.07
N LYS A 447 10.55 -32.52 15.50
CA LYS A 447 10.90 -33.62 14.60
C LYS A 447 9.88 -33.77 13.46
N ASP A 448 8.59 -33.63 13.77
CA ASP A 448 7.52 -33.86 12.79
C ASP A 448 7.51 -32.75 11.72
N THR A 449 7.75 -31.49 12.10
CA THR A 449 7.85 -30.38 11.13
C THR A 449 9.07 -30.57 10.21
N PHE A 450 10.23 -30.95 10.76
CA PHE A 450 11.43 -31.19 9.96
C PHE A 450 11.29 -32.39 9.00
N VAL A 451 10.63 -33.48 9.42
CA VAL A 451 10.37 -34.63 8.54
C VAL A 451 9.42 -34.25 7.40
N ASN A 452 8.46 -33.35 7.66
CA ASN A 452 7.56 -32.79 6.64
C ASN A 452 8.24 -31.72 5.75
N GLY A 453 9.48 -31.36 6.07
CA GLY A 453 10.25 -30.37 5.33
C GLY A 453 9.89 -28.92 5.63
N GLU A 454 9.23 -28.68 6.77
CA GLU A 454 8.76 -27.36 7.19
C GLU A 454 9.77 -26.71 8.16
N LEU A 455 10.05 -25.42 7.95
CA LEU A 455 10.88 -24.60 8.82
C LEU A 455 10.16 -23.30 9.13
N ILE A 456 9.97 -23.02 10.42
CA ILE A 456 9.41 -21.77 10.92
C ILE A 456 10.55 -20.94 11.48
N VAL A 457 10.67 -19.70 10.99
CA VAL A 457 11.70 -18.75 11.39
C VAL A 457 11.01 -17.52 11.97
N ASP A 458 11.24 -17.27 13.24
CA ASP A 458 10.67 -16.13 13.93
C ASP A 458 11.65 -14.95 13.88
N PHE A 459 11.13 -13.76 13.60
CA PHE A 459 11.91 -12.54 13.68
C PHE A 459 11.06 -11.38 14.18
N ASP A 460 11.68 -10.53 14.99
CA ASP A 460 11.12 -9.27 15.42
C ASP A 460 11.77 -8.10 14.66
N LEU A 461 11.00 -7.01 14.52
CA LEU A 461 11.47 -5.76 13.93
C LEU A 461 10.72 -4.61 14.57
N GLU A 462 11.44 -3.51 14.83
CA GLU A 462 10.85 -2.26 15.27
C GLU A 462 11.32 -1.10 14.36
N PRO A 463 10.51 -0.71 13.37
CA PRO A 463 10.73 0.51 12.60
C PRO A 463 10.59 1.77 13.48
N PRO A 464 11.39 2.82 13.25
CA PRO A 464 11.22 4.06 13.98
C PRO A 464 9.90 4.76 13.59
N ALA A 465 9.08 5.09 14.59
CA ALA A 465 7.92 5.94 14.39
C ALA A 465 8.35 7.39 14.11
N PRO A 466 7.66 8.11 13.20
CA PRO A 466 7.92 9.52 12.98
C PRO A 466 7.48 10.35 14.20
N LEU A 467 8.19 11.45 14.47
CA LEU A 467 7.83 12.39 15.53
C LEU A 467 6.61 13.23 15.10
N GLU A 468 5.42 12.80 15.50
CA GLU A 468 4.15 13.47 15.13
C GLU A 468 3.80 14.66 16.05
N HIS A 469 4.15 14.61 17.34
CA HIS A 469 3.86 15.67 18.30
C HIS A 469 5.04 15.90 19.24
N LEU A 470 5.59 17.11 19.22
CA LEU A 470 6.63 17.59 20.14
C LEU A 470 6.05 18.60 21.13
N THR A 471 6.14 18.33 22.44
CA THR A 471 5.67 19.26 23.49
C THR A 471 6.86 19.84 24.26
N PHE A 472 7.02 21.17 24.23
CA PHE A 472 7.97 21.86 25.10
C PHE A 472 7.30 22.21 26.45
N ARG A 473 7.90 21.79 27.57
CA ARG A 473 7.40 22.10 28.92
C ARG A 473 8.31 23.14 29.57
N ALA A 474 7.91 24.42 29.49
CA ALA A 474 8.63 25.51 30.13
C ALA A 474 8.14 25.73 31.56
N ARG A 475 9.06 26.06 32.48
CA ARG A 475 8.75 26.53 33.83
C ARG A 475 9.57 27.78 34.13
N ARG A 476 8.93 28.80 34.72
CA ARG A 476 9.66 29.96 35.24
C ARG A 476 10.45 29.50 36.47
N ASN A 477 11.74 29.85 36.53
CA ASN A 477 12.58 29.58 37.68
C ASN A 477 13.01 30.90 38.34
N PRO A 478 12.29 31.36 39.40
CA PRO A 478 12.63 32.59 40.10
C PRO A 478 13.99 32.55 40.81
N ASN A 479 14.59 31.37 41.01
CA ASN A 479 15.91 31.26 41.65
C ASN A 479 17.01 31.89 40.80
N TYR A 480 16.83 32.08 39.49
CA TYR A 480 17.80 32.85 38.70
C TYR A 480 17.90 34.31 39.13
N TYR A 481 16.92 34.85 39.85
CA TYR A 481 17.04 36.17 40.45
C TYR A 481 18.02 36.21 41.62
N THR A 482 18.28 35.10 42.32
CA THR A 482 19.33 35.09 43.36
C THR A 482 20.69 35.22 42.71
N ASP A 483 20.94 34.44 41.66
CA ASP A 483 22.19 34.49 40.89
C ASP A 483 22.39 35.87 40.25
N PHE A 484 21.32 36.46 39.70
CA PHE A 484 21.35 37.83 39.16
C PHE A 484 21.67 38.88 40.22
N ILE A 485 21.09 38.78 41.42
CA ILE A 485 21.37 39.70 42.52
C ILE A 485 22.83 39.57 42.97
N GLU A 486 23.37 38.35 43.05
CA GLU A 486 24.77 38.11 43.41
C GLU A 486 25.73 38.66 42.35
N GLU A 487 25.45 38.44 41.05
CA GLU A 487 26.22 38.99 39.94
C GLU A 487 26.17 40.52 39.94
N PHE A 488 24.97 41.10 40.08
CA PHE A 488 24.80 42.55 40.18
C PHE A 488 25.56 43.12 41.38
N ALA A 489 25.46 42.51 42.55
CA ALA A 489 26.18 42.95 43.75
C ALA A 489 27.70 42.91 43.55
N SER A 490 28.22 41.89 42.88
CA SER A 490 29.66 41.82 42.56
C SER A 490 30.12 42.93 41.61
N SER A 491 29.27 43.36 40.67
CA SER A 491 29.59 44.41 39.70
C SER A 491 29.62 45.83 40.27
N VAL A 492 28.93 46.07 41.39
CA VAL A 492 28.86 47.39 42.07
C VAL A 492 30.02 47.60 43.04
N VAL A 493 30.66 46.53 43.50
CA VAL A 493 31.77 46.57 44.46
C VAL A 493 33.15 46.64 43.77
N ALA A 494 33.21 46.40 42.46
CA ALA A 494 34.38 46.62 41.61
C ALA A 494 34.42 48.07 41.08
#